data_AF-A0ABD0SPF4-F1
#
_entry.id   AF-A0ABD0SPF4-F1
#
_cell.length_a   1.000
_cell.length_b   1.000
_cell.length_c   1.000
_cell.angle_alpha   90.00
_cell.angle_beta   90.00
_cell.angle_gamma   90.00
#
_symmetry.space_group_name_H-M   'P 1'
#
loop_
_entity.id
_entity.type
_entity.pdbx_description
1 polymer ?
#
loop_
_entity_poly.entity_id
_entity_poly.type
_entity_poly.pdbx_seq_one_letter_code
_entity_poly.pdbx_strand_id
1 'polypeptide(L)'
;MHNKGVFVFGSNITHAASQLDNVSSLPLELSWRIFSYLDSIALRNASFAYKRWKRIILAHKKLREKLNTFELSIVLGSESLVRFYKKNKKALRKEKDKNYLLKGECTTQTMKSTVIKSKRGGSDITVHTKRFRLF
;
A
#
# COMPACT_ATOMS: atom_id res chain seq x y z
N MET A 1 10.10 58.47 -4.60
CA MET A 1 10.20 57.88 -3.25
C MET A 1 10.98 56.58 -3.37
N HIS A 2 12.04 56.43 -2.57
CA HIS A 2 13.14 55.50 -2.84
C HIS A 2 12.79 54.06 -2.44
N ASN A 3 12.78 53.14 -3.40
CA ASN A 3 12.76 51.69 -3.18
C ASN A 3 14.13 51.25 -2.66
N LYS A 4 14.28 51.09 -1.34
CA LYS A 4 15.43 50.41 -0.73
C LYS A 4 15.11 48.93 -0.59
N GLY A 5 15.38 48.16 -1.65
CA GLY A 5 15.48 46.71 -1.56
C GLY A 5 16.82 46.33 -0.96
N VAL A 6 16.83 45.63 0.18
CA VAL A 6 18.05 45.08 0.77
C VAL A 6 18.40 43.79 0.01
N PHE A 7 19.52 43.80 -0.70
CA PHE A 7 20.11 42.62 -1.30
C PHE A 7 20.95 41.89 -0.25
N VAL A 8 20.49 40.72 0.19
CA VAL A 8 21.33 39.73 0.87
C VAL A 8 21.57 38.60 -0.12
N PHE A 9 22.84 38.26 -0.34
CA PHE A 9 23.32 37.26 -1.29
C PHE A 9 22.46 35.98 -1.32
N GLY A 10 21.96 35.60 -2.50
CA GLY A 10 21.63 34.21 -2.82
C GLY A 10 20.17 33.82 -3.05
N SER A 11 19.19 34.72 -2.98
CA SER A 11 17.83 34.38 -3.42
C SER A 11 17.08 35.60 -3.94
N ASN A 12 16.65 35.53 -5.20
CA ASN A 12 15.61 36.41 -5.71
C ASN A 12 14.37 36.20 -4.86
N ILE A 13 14.08 37.15 -3.97
CA ILE A 13 12.77 37.27 -3.33
C ILE A 13 11.86 37.85 -4.41
N THR A 14 11.56 37.05 -5.44
CA THR A 14 10.46 37.38 -6.32
C THR A 14 9.22 37.37 -5.46
N HIS A 15 8.52 38.50 -5.48
CA HIS A 15 7.16 38.66 -5.00
C HIS A 15 6.20 37.74 -5.79
N ALA A 16 6.33 36.43 -5.57
CA ALA A 16 5.38 35.40 -5.91
C ALA A 16 4.74 34.91 -4.60
N ALA A 17 4.26 35.85 -3.78
CA ALA A 17 3.44 35.57 -2.62
C ALA A 17 2.04 35.14 -3.11
N SER A 18 1.95 33.99 -3.80
CA SER A 18 0.74 33.19 -3.67
C SER A 18 0.70 32.78 -2.20
N GLN A 19 -0.43 33.04 -1.54
CA GLN A 19 -0.65 32.84 -0.10
C GLN A 19 0.21 31.72 0.46
N LEU A 20 1.26 32.09 1.21
CA LEU A 20 2.07 31.11 1.92
C LEU A 20 1.12 30.31 2.80
N ASP A 21 1.11 28.99 2.56
CA ASP A 21 0.27 28.08 3.30
C ASP A 21 0.73 28.06 4.77
N ASN A 22 -0.02 28.78 5.60
CA ASN A 22 0.23 28.98 7.02
C ASN A 22 0.32 27.65 7.79
N VAL A 23 -0.30 26.58 7.29
CA VAL A 23 -0.23 25.27 7.96
C VAL A 23 1.09 24.57 7.67
N SER A 24 1.65 24.78 6.48
CA SER A 24 2.93 24.21 6.04
C SER A 24 4.16 24.99 6.51
N SER A 25 4.00 26.24 6.95
CA SER A 25 5.07 27.06 7.52
C SER A 25 5.31 26.79 9.01
N LEU A 26 4.37 26.10 9.68
CA LEU A 26 4.52 25.69 11.07
C LEU A 26 5.57 24.58 11.22
N PRO A 27 6.16 24.44 12.42
CA PRO A 27 6.85 23.25 12.84
C PRO A 27 6.01 21.99 12.56
N LEU A 28 6.69 20.93 12.11
CA LEU A 28 6.07 19.73 11.59
C LEU A 28 5.14 19.05 12.62
N GLU A 29 5.53 19.14 13.89
CA GLU A 29 4.78 18.63 15.04
C GLU A 29 3.42 19.32 15.20
N LEU A 30 3.37 20.64 14.98
CA LEU A 30 2.14 21.42 15.04
C LEU A 30 1.24 21.11 13.85
N SER A 31 1.80 21.02 12.65
CA SER A 31 1.05 20.61 11.46
C SER A 31 0.43 19.22 11.65
N TRP A 32 1.20 18.26 12.19
CA TRP A 32 0.65 16.93 12.51
C TRP A 32 -0.44 16.96 13.55
N ARG A 33 -0.31 17.81 14.58
CA ARG A 33 -1.34 17.97 15.59
C ARG A 33 -2.64 18.53 14.99
N ILE A 34 -2.53 19.53 14.11
CA ILE A 34 -3.68 20.06 13.35
C ILE A 34 -4.35 18.95 12.54
N PHE A 35 -3.59 18.21 11.74
CA PHE A 35 -4.14 17.10 10.95
C PHE A 35 -4.70 15.96 11.80
N SER A 36 -4.24 15.79 13.04
CA SER A 36 -4.74 14.74 13.95
C SER A 36 -6.18 14.97 14.41
N TYR A 37 -6.60 16.24 14.48
CA TYR A 37 -7.97 16.63 14.82
C TYR A 37 -8.95 16.52 13.65
N LEU A 38 -8.47 16.29 12.42
CA LEU A 38 -9.34 16.11 11.26
C LEU A 38 -9.96 14.71 11.26
N ASP A 39 -11.26 14.65 10.94
CA ASP A 39 -11.94 13.40 10.64
C ASP A 39 -11.38 12.72 9.38
N SER A 40 -11.64 11.43 9.21
CA SER A 40 -11.06 10.63 8.14
C SER A 40 -11.37 11.20 6.74
N ILE A 41 -12.57 11.75 6.54
CA ILE A 41 -12.99 12.40 5.29
C ILE A 41 -12.21 13.71 5.08
N ALA A 42 -12.17 14.57 6.10
CA ALA A 42 -11.46 15.84 6.04
C ALA A 42 -9.95 15.65 5.82
N LEU A 43 -9.36 14.63 6.47
CA LEU A 43 -7.96 14.26 6.31
C LEU A 43 -7.66 13.79 4.88
N ARG A 44 -8.56 12.99 4.28
CA ARG A 44 -8.45 12.59 2.87
C ARG A 44 -8.49 13.82 1.96
N ASN A 45 -9.46 14.71 2.16
CA ASN A 45 -9.60 15.93 1.34
C ASN A 45 -8.36 16.83 1.47
N ALA A 46 -7.83 17.00 2.69
CA ALA A 46 -6.60 17.74 2.93
C ALA A 46 -5.39 17.13 2.18
N SER A 47 -5.31 15.80 2.09
CA SER A 47 -4.25 15.12 1.35
C SER A 47 -4.31 15.36 -0.17
N PHE A 48 -5.48 15.70 -0.72
CA PHE A 48 -5.66 16.03 -2.13
C PHE A 48 -5.57 17.53 -2.41
N ALA A 49 -5.90 18.38 -1.43
CA ALA A 49 -5.91 19.83 -1.57
C ALA A 49 -4.51 20.38 -1.90
N TYR A 50 -3.46 19.87 -1.23
CA TYR A 50 -2.11 20.39 -1.44
C TYR A 50 -1.03 19.29 -1.38
N LYS A 51 -0.13 19.28 -2.37
CA LYS A 51 0.96 18.29 -2.47
C LYS A 51 1.87 18.30 -1.24
N ARG A 52 2.09 19.47 -0.61
CA ARG A 52 2.89 19.58 0.61
C ARG A 52 2.18 18.97 1.82
N TRP A 53 0.89 19.21 1.97
CA TRP A 53 0.07 18.58 3.03
C TRP A 53 0.08 17.07 2.90
N LYS A 54 -0.05 16.54 1.69
CA LYS A 54 0.10 15.10 1.44
C LYS A 54 1.42 14.56 1.99
N ARG A 55 2.54 15.24 1.73
CA ARG A 55 3.87 14.82 2.23
C ARG A 55 3.93 14.88 3.76
N ILE A 56 3.42 15.95 4.37
CA ILE A 56 3.38 16.11 5.84
C ILE A 56 2.54 15.00 6.48
N ILE A 57 1.34 14.75 5.95
CA ILE A 57 0.41 13.71 6.43
C ILE A 57 1.03 12.32 6.32
N LEU A 58 1.66 11.99 5.18
CA LEU A 58 2.27 10.67 4.94
C LEU A 58 3.56 10.42 5.74
N ALA A 59 4.26 11.49 6.14
CA ALA A 59 5.44 11.41 6.99
C ALA A 59 5.09 10.94 8.42
N HIS A 60 3.88 11.23 8.91
CA HIS A 60 3.46 10.82 10.24
C HIS A 60 2.74 9.46 10.24
N LYS A 61 3.27 8.50 11.01
CA LYS A 61 2.77 7.11 11.05
C LYS A 61 1.27 7.02 11.37
N LYS A 62 0.79 7.72 12.41
CA LYS A 62 -0.62 7.62 12.84
C LYS A 62 -1.59 8.21 11.81
N LEU A 63 -1.21 9.32 11.16
CA LEU A 63 -2.04 9.97 10.15
C LEU A 63 -2.12 9.11 8.89
N ARG A 64 -0.97 8.58 8.45
CA ARG A 64 -0.91 7.60 7.36
C ARG A 64 -1.75 6.35 7.65
N GLU A 65 -1.67 5.81 8.86
CA GLU A 65 -2.48 4.65 9.26
C GLU A 65 -3.97 4.97 9.23
N LYS A 66 -4.39 6.15 9.69
CA LYS A 66 -5.78 6.63 9.65
C LYS A 66 -6.28 6.76 8.21
N LEU A 67 -5.47 7.32 7.31
CA LEU A 67 -5.80 7.45 5.89
C LEU A 67 -5.91 6.07 5.22
N ASN A 68 -4.94 5.18 5.45
CA ASN A 68 -4.96 3.83 4.91
C ASN A 68 -6.15 3.00 5.41
N THR A 69 -6.55 3.15 6.68
CA THR A 69 -7.76 2.48 7.20
C THR A 69 -9.01 2.96 6.50
N PHE A 70 -9.10 4.26 6.24
CA PHE A 70 -10.25 4.86 5.60
C PHE A 70 -10.36 4.47 4.13
N GLU A 71 -9.26 4.47 3.39
CA GLU A 71 -9.24 3.97 2.01
C GLU A 71 -9.62 2.49 1.95
N LEU A 72 -9.10 1.68 2.88
CA LEU A 72 -9.46 0.26 2.95
C LEU A 72 -10.93 0.05 3.33
N SER A 73 -11.53 0.91 4.17
CA SER A 73 -12.97 0.82 4.47
C SER A 73 -13.84 1.19 3.28
N ILE A 74 -13.40 2.13 2.42
CA ILE A 74 -14.09 2.43 1.17
C ILE A 74 -14.05 1.21 0.24
N VAL A 75 -12.88 0.58 0.09
CA VAL A 75 -12.71 -0.60 -0.79
C VAL A 75 -13.51 -1.80 -0.30
N LEU A 76 -13.52 -2.06 1.02
CA LEU A 76 -14.23 -3.19 1.60
C LEU A 76 -15.71 -2.89 1.89
N GLY A 77 -16.14 -1.63 1.83
CA GLY A 77 -17.50 -1.20 2.12
C GLY A 77 -17.87 -1.13 3.61
N SER A 78 -17.00 -1.54 4.54
CA SER A 78 -17.26 -1.38 5.98
C SER A 78 -16.00 -1.42 6.85
N GLU A 79 -16.04 -0.76 8.01
CA GLU A 79 -14.95 -0.80 9.00
C GLU A 79 -14.81 -2.17 9.68
N SER A 80 -15.92 -2.91 9.85
CA SER A 80 -15.88 -4.25 10.44
C SER A 80 -15.08 -5.21 9.57
N LEU A 81 -15.25 -5.14 8.25
CA LEU A 81 -14.45 -5.90 7.29
C LEU A 81 -12.98 -5.49 7.29
N VAL A 82 -12.67 -4.19 7.49
CA VAL A 82 -11.27 -3.74 7.67
C VAL A 82 -10.63 -4.41 8.89
N ARG A 83 -11.33 -4.44 10.03
CA ARG A 83 -10.83 -5.07 11.27
C ARG A 83 -10.62 -6.57 11.06
N PHE A 84 -11.60 -7.24 10.45
CA PHE A 84 -11.51 -8.66 10.10
C PHE A 84 -10.31 -8.94 9.17
N TYR A 85 -10.14 -8.14 8.12
CA TYR A 85 -9.04 -8.27 7.17
C TYR A 85 -7.68 -8.09 7.87
N LYS A 86 -7.53 -7.06 8.71
CA LYS A 86 -6.30 -6.82 9.47
C LYS A 86 -5.97 -7.96 10.43
N LYS A 87 -6.98 -8.51 11.13
CA LYS A 87 -6.82 -9.63 12.07
C LYS A 87 -6.41 -10.91 11.34
N ASN A 88 -7.02 -11.20 10.19
CA ASN A 88 -6.80 -12.44 9.44
C ASN A 88 -5.70 -12.36 8.38
N LYS A 89 -5.03 -11.21 8.21
CA LYS A 89 -4.00 -11.00 7.17
C LYS A 89 -2.89 -12.05 7.19
N LYS A 90 -2.47 -12.50 8.39
CA LYS A 90 -1.44 -13.56 8.54
C LYS A 90 -1.98 -14.94 8.14
N ALA A 91 -3.23 -15.25 8.47
CA ALA A 91 -3.87 -16.50 8.08
C ALA A 91 -4.08 -16.57 6.55
N LEU A 92 -4.59 -15.49 5.96
CA LEU A 92 -4.78 -15.34 4.51
C LEU A 92 -3.47 -15.46 3.72
N ARG A 93 -2.36 -14.92 4.23
CA ARG A 93 -1.03 -15.09 3.60
C ARG A 93 -0.59 -16.56 3.64
N LYS A 94 -0.72 -17.22 4.79
CA LYS A 94 -0.43 -18.65 4.93
C LYS A 94 -1.30 -19.52 4.03
N GLU A 95 -2.52 -19.10 3.71
CA GLU A 95 -3.40 -19.79 2.75
C GLU A 95 -2.98 -19.55 1.30
N LYS A 96 -2.60 -18.32 0.92
CA LYS A 96 -2.15 -17.99 -0.43
C LYS A 96 -0.82 -18.64 -0.82
N ASP A 97 0.09 -18.81 0.13
CA ASP A 97 1.40 -19.44 -0.13
C ASP A 97 1.33 -20.97 -0.21
N LYS A 98 0.13 -21.54 -0.04
CA LYS A 98 -0.07 -22.97 -0.25
C LYS A 98 -0.50 -23.23 -1.70
N ASN A 99 0.21 -24.14 -2.38
CA ASN A 99 -0.19 -24.73 -3.67
C ASN A 99 -1.41 -25.66 -3.51
N TYR A 100 -2.48 -25.20 -2.86
CA TYR A 100 -3.75 -25.90 -2.85
C TYR A 100 -4.66 -25.27 -3.89
N LEU A 101 -5.34 -26.11 -4.68
CA LEU A 101 -6.44 -25.67 -5.54
C LEU A 101 -7.56 -25.09 -4.67
N LEU A 102 -8.26 -24.08 -5.18
CA LEU A 102 -9.46 -23.55 -4.55
C LEU A 102 -10.48 -24.68 -4.39
N LYS A 103 -11.19 -24.72 -3.25
CA LYS A 103 -12.24 -25.73 -2.99
C LYS A 103 -13.24 -25.71 -4.15
N GLY A 104 -13.37 -26.83 -4.86
CA GLY A 104 -14.30 -27.00 -5.98
C GLY A 104 -13.67 -26.90 -7.37
N GLU A 105 -12.40 -26.53 -7.49
CA GLU A 105 -11.69 -26.52 -8.78
C GLU A 105 -10.94 -27.83 -9.01
N CYS A 106 -11.37 -28.61 -10.00
CA CYS A 106 -10.65 -29.79 -10.48
C CYS A 106 -9.72 -29.37 -11.63
N THR A 107 -8.50 -28.94 -11.32
CA THR A 107 -7.49 -28.68 -12.36
C THR A 107 -6.35 -29.68 -12.26
N THR A 108 -6.09 -30.36 -13.37
CA THR A 108 -4.96 -31.28 -13.51
C THR A 108 -3.69 -30.49 -13.80
N GLN A 109 -2.82 -30.30 -12.80
CA GLN A 109 -1.46 -29.80 -13.04
C GLN A 109 -0.47 -30.96 -13.16
N THR A 110 0.19 -31.04 -14.31
CA THR A 110 1.30 -31.97 -14.59
C THR A 110 2.57 -31.44 -13.93
N MET A 111 2.91 -31.96 -12.74
CA MET A 111 3.91 -31.28 -11.91
C MET A 111 5.37 -31.71 -12.12
N LYS A 112 5.67 -32.73 -12.92
CA LYS A 112 7.04 -33.09 -13.38
C LYS A 112 6.99 -34.30 -14.32
N SER A 113 7.68 -34.25 -15.46
CA SER A 113 8.09 -35.44 -16.18
C SER A 113 9.43 -35.89 -15.61
N THR A 114 9.48 -37.06 -14.99
CA THR A 114 10.75 -37.70 -14.64
C THR A 114 11.05 -38.75 -15.68
N VAL A 115 12.10 -38.52 -16.47
CA VAL A 115 12.65 -39.52 -17.38
C VAL A 115 13.53 -40.45 -16.56
N ILE A 116 13.07 -41.67 -16.31
CA ILE A 116 13.86 -42.70 -15.63
C ILE A 116 14.63 -43.45 -16.71
N LYS A 117 15.96 -43.32 -16.70
CA LYS A 117 16.83 -44.03 -17.66
C LYS A 117 16.79 -45.53 -17.38
N SER A 118 16.25 -46.29 -18.32
CA SER A 118 16.29 -47.75 -18.34
C SER A 118 17.72 -48.24 -18.63
N LYS A 119 18.17 -49.30 -17.95
CA LYS A 119 19.45 -49.97 -18.24
C LYS A 119 19.38 -50.95 -19.43
N ARG A 120 18.19 -51.17 -20.00
CA ARG A 120 18.00 -51.94 -21.24
C ARG A 120 17.74 -50.96 -22.38
N GLY A 121 18.62 -50.95 -23.38
CA GLY A 121 18.53 -50.04 -24.52
C GLY A 121 17.21 -50.19 -25.25
N GLY A 122 16.40 -49.13 -25.27
CA GLY A 122 15.26 -49.05 -26.18
C GLY A 122 14.01 -48.31 -25.71
N SER A 123 13.87 -47.92 -24.43
CA SER A 123 12.70 -47.12 -24.03
C SER A 123 12.95 -46.29 -22.77
N ASP A 124 12.86 -44.97 -22.93
CA ASP A 124 12.75 -44.03 -21.83
C ASP A 124 11.33 -44.11 -21.25
N ILE A 125 11.22 -44.46 -19.97
CA ILE A 125 9.92 -44.53 -19.30
C ILE A 125 9.60 -43.13 -18.77
N THR A 126 8.56 -42.51 -19.33
CA THR A 126 7.99 -41.26 -18.85
C THR A 126 6.93 -41.56 -17.78
N VAL A 127 7.29 -41.35 -16.52
CA VAL A 127 6.34 -41.51 -15.41
C VAL A 127 5.64 -40.19 -15.14
N HIS A 128 4.32 -40.17 -15.31
CA HIS A 128 3.47 -39.06 -14.91
C HIS A 128 2.79 -39.37 -13.58
N THR A 129 3.24 -38.73 -12.50
CA THR A 129 2.58 -38.86 -11.20
C THR A 129 1.44 -37.83 -11.09
N LYS A 130 0.21 -38.32 -10.98
CA LYS A 130 -0.97 -37.52 -10.66
C LYS A 130 -1.28 -37.68 -9.17
N ARG A 131 -1.50 -36.59 -8.45
CA ARG A 131 -1.90 -36.65 -7.03
C ARG A 131 -3.32 -36.11 -6.92
N PHE A 132 -4.26 -37.01 -6.63
CA PHE A 132 -5.63 -36.62 -6.26
C PHE A 132 -5.68 -36.44 -4.74
N ARG A 133 -6.30 -35.36 -4.28
CA ARG A 133 -6.69 -35.24 -2.88
C ARG A 133 -8.20 -35.40 -2.82
N LEU A 134 -8.64 -36.53 -2.30
CA LEU A 134 -10.00 -36.68 -1.83
C LEU A 134 -10.05 -36.05 -0.43
N PHE A 135 -10.84 -34.98 -0.34
CA PHE A 135 -11.23 -34.23 0.87
C PHE A 135 -10.23 -33.18 1.42
#